data_AF-A0A920BU00-F1
#
_entry.id   AF-A0A920BU00-F1
#
_cell.length_a   1.000
_cell.length_b   1.000
_cell.length_c   1.000
_cell.angle_alpha   90.00
_cell.angle_beta   90.00
_cell.angle_gamma   90.00
#
_symmetry.space_group_name_H-M   'P 1'
#
loop_
_entity.id
_entity.type
_entity.pdbx_description
1 polymer ?
#
loop_
_entity_poly.entity_id
_entity_poly.type
_entity_poly.pdbx_seq_one_letter_code
_entity_poly.pdbx_strand_id
1 'polypeptide(L)' 'MMVLQMNYTSEMEKAMHGAHNVCYATYCRKHEVRMRVERRREQEYIQSQRLVADLTRNQLR' A
#
# COMPACT_ATOMS: atom_id res chain seq x y z
N MET A 1 0.08 26.21 -7.24
CA MET A 1 0.03 24.81 -6.77
C MET A 1 0.77 24.73 -5.44
N MET A 2 0.07 24.51 -4.32
CA MET A 2 0.71 24.27 -3.02
C MET A 2 1.35 22.87 -3.04
N VAL A 3 2.67 22.81 -3.03
CA VAL A 3 3.39 21.54 -2.82
C VAL A 3 3.39 21.28 -1.32
N LEU A 4 2.61 20.30 -0.88
CA LEU A 4 2.76 19.73 0.46
C LEU A 4 4.20 19.21 0.58
N GLN A 5 5.05 19.91 1.33
CA GLN A 5 6.32 19.39 1.81
C GLN A 5 6.00 18.29 2.82
N MET A 6 5.73 17.08 2.33
CA MET A 6 5.68 15.92 3.20
C MET A 6 7.10 15.49 3.49
N ASN A 7 7.47 15.44 4.76
CA ASN A 7 8.69 14.78 5.20
C ASN A 7 8.45 13.26 5.04
N TYR A 8 8.97 12.68 3.98
CA TYR A 8 9.02 11.22 3.79
C TYR A 8 10.48 10.77 3.80
N THR A 9 10.73 9.57 4.34
CA THR A 9 12.08 9.03 4.43
C THR A 9 12.51 8.39 3.11
N SER A 10 13.82 8.23 2.91
CA SER A 10 14.35 7.44 1.79
C SER A 10 13.80 6.01 1.78
N GLU A 11 13.50 5.45 2.95
CA GLU A 11 12.94 4.10 3.07
C GLU A 11 11.48 4.03 2.62
N MET A 12 10.68 5.06 2.88
CA MET A 12 9.31 5.14 2.34
C MET A 12 9.32 5.22 0.81
N GLU A 13 10.27 5.97 0.25
CA GLU A 13 10.46 6.08 -1.20
C GLU A 13 10.86 4.74 -1.82
N LYS A 14 11.86 4.06 -1.22
CA LYS A 14 12.28 2.71 -1.64
C LYS A 14 11.14 1.70 -1.55
N ALA A 15 10.38 1.70 -0.46
CA ALA A 15 9.28 0.78 -0.24
C ALA A 15 8.14 1.02 -1.25
N MET A 16 7.77 2.27 -1.50
CA MET A 16 6.74 2.59 -2.50
C MET A 16 7.19 2.23 -3.92
N HIS A 17 8.45 2.50 -4.25
CA HIS A 17 8.99 2.11 -5.56
C HIS A 17 9.04 0.58 -5.71
N GLY A 18 9.51 -0.14 -4.70
CA GLY A 18 9.59 -1.60 -4.72
C GLY A 18 8.21 -2.30 -4.79
N ALA A 19 7.23 -1.84 -4.01
CA ALA A 19 5.92 -2.50 -3.92
C ALA A 19 4.97 -2.11 -5.06
N HIS A 20 4.98 -0.83 -5.46
CA HIS A 20 3.98 -0.26 -6.34
C HIS A 20 4.55 0.40 -7.60
N ASN A 21 5.87 0.39 -7.79
CA ASN A 21 6.57 1.02 -8.91
C ASN A 21 6.24 2.51 -9.07
N VAL A 22 6.05 3.19 -7.94
CA VAL A 22 5.61 4.59 -7.85
C VAL A 22 6.42 5.29 -6.76
N CYS A 23 6.92 6.49 -7.07
CA CYS A 23 7.56 7.37 -6.09
C CYS A 23 6.56 7.97 -5.10
N TYR A 24 6.96 8.20 -3.85
CA TYR A 24 6.06 8.73 -2.82
C TYR A 24 5.56 10.13 -3.19
N ALA A 25 6.42 10.98 -3.77
CA ALA A 25 6.02 12.29 -4.27
C ALA A 25 4.92 12.23 -5.34
N THR A 26 4.99 11.24 -6.24
CA THR A 26 4.00 11.02 -7.31
C THR A 26 2.69 10.51 -6.71
N TYR A 27 2.77 9.58 -5.77
CA TYR A 27 1.64 9.09 -5.00
C TYR A 27 0.91 10.23 -4.26
N CYS A 28 1.63 11.15 -3.62
CA CYS A 28 1.04 12.28 -2.89
C CYS A 28 0.34 13.30 -3.80
N ARG A 29 0.91 13.58 -4.98
CA ARG A 29 0.42 14.65 -5.87
C ARG A 29 -0.64 14.20 -6.86
N LYS A 30 -0.61 12.94 -7.31
CA LYS A 30 -1.51 12.44 -8.35
C LYS A 30 -2.59 11.55 -7.74
N HIS A 31 -3.82 12.08 -7.66
CA HIS A 31 -4.95 11.38 -7.06
C HIS A 31 -5.21 10.00 -7.69
N GLU A 32 -5.16 9.89 -9.02
CA GLU A 32 -5.36 8.61 -9.73
C GLU A 32 -4.32 7.55 -9.35
N VAL A 33 -3.07 7.98 -9.16
CA VAL A 33 -1.98 7.11 -8.72
C VAL A 33 -2.23 6.64 -7.30
N ARG A 34 -2.63 7.55 -6.40
CA ARG A 34 -3.04 7.19 -5.04
C ARG A 34 -4.18 6.17 -5.03
N MET A 35 -5.24 6.41 -5.80
CA MET A 35 -6.38 5.48 -5.89
C MET A 35 -6.01 4.11 -6.46
N ARG A 36 -4.99 4.01 -7.32
CA ARG A 36 -4.49 2.73 -7.81
C ARG A 36 -3.76 1.94 -6.70
N VAL A 37 -2.92 2.63 -5.93
CA VAL A 37 -2.17 2.04 -4.82
C VAL A 37 -3.12 1.57 -3.72
N GLU A 38 -4.06 2.43 -3.30
CA GLU A 38 -4.99 2.10 -2.22
C GLU A 38 -5.95 0.95 -2.58
N ARG A 39 -6.42 0.87 -3.84
CA ARG A 39 -7.20 -0.29 -4.30
C ARG A 39 -6.43 -1.61 -4.21
N ARG A 40 -5.14 -1.59 -4.54
CA ARG A 40 -4.29 -2.79 -4.42
C ARG A 40 -4.08 -3.17 -2.96
N ARG A 41 -3.83 -2.19 -2.08
CA ARG A 41 -3.71 -2.41 -0.63
C ARG A 41 -4.96 -3.04 -0.02
N GLU A 42 -6.13 -2.57 -0.43
CA GLU A 42 -7.41 -3.14 0.01
C GLU A 42 -7.55 -4.61 -0.40
N GLN A 43 -7.23 -4.93 -1.67
CA GLN A 43 -7.26 -6.31 -2.16
C GLN A 43 -6.29 -7.23 -1.42
N GLU A 44 -5.04 -6.78 -1.21
CA GLU A 44 -4.02 -7.51 -0.46
C GLU A 44 -4.44 -7.73 1.01
N TYR A 45 -5.06 -6.74 1.64
CA TYR A 45 -5.60 -6.85 2.99
C TYR A 45 -6.72 -7.90 3.06
N ILE A 46 -7.69 -7.87 2.14
CA ILE A 46 -8.78 -8.86 2.08
C ILE A 46 -8.23 -10.27 1.89
N GLN A 47 -7.25 -10.46 1.01
CA GLN A 47 -6.61 -11.75 0.79
C GLN A 47 -5.88 -12.24 2.04
N SER A 48 -5.15 -11.35 2.72
CA SER A 48 -4.47 -11.65 3.98
C SER A 48 -5.47 -12.09 5.07
N GLN A 49 -6.59 -11.38 5.22
CA GLN A 49 -7.63 -11.75 6.19
C GLN A 49 -8.22 -13.14 5.92
N ARG A 50 -8.43 -13.50 4.64
CA ARG A 50 -8.90 -14.84 4.26
C ARG A 50 -7.88 -15.91 4.63
N LEU A 51 -6.61 -15.68 4.33
CA LEU A 51 -5.52 -16.61 4.67
C LEU A 51 -5.40 -16.81 6.19
N VAL A 52 -5.48 -15.74 6.97
CA VAL A 52 -5.49 -15.82 8.44
C VAL A 52 -6.69 -16.64 8.93
N ALA A 53 -7.90 -16.36 8.41
CA ALA A 53 -9.10 -17.10 8.78
C ALA A 53 -8.99 -18.61 8.47
N ASP A 54 -8.42 -18.97 7.31
CA ASP A 54 -8.23 -20.36 6.92
C ASP A 54 -7.18 -21.07 7.78
N LEU A 55 -6.07 -20.40 8.12
CA LEU A 55 -5.08 -20.92 9.06
C LEU A 55 -5.68 -21.16 10.45
N THR A 56 -6.45 -20.20 10.97
CA THR A 56 -7.12 -20.34 12.27
C THR A 56 -8.11 -21.49 12.28
N ARG A 57 -8.90 -21.68 11.21
CA ARG A 57 -9.83 -22.82 11.09
C ARG A 57 -9.11 -24.16 11.08
N ASN A 58 -7.94 -24.24 10.43
CA ASN A 58 -7.16 -25.47 10.33
C ASN A 58 -6.37 -25.80 11.61
N GLN A 59 -6.04 -24.80 12.44
CA GLN A 59 -5.39 -25.00 13.74
C GLN A 59 -6.35 -25.44 14.86
N LEU A 60 -7.65 -25.26 14.67
CA LEU A 60 -8.70 -25.64 15.62
C LEU A 60 -9.30 -27.03 15.33
N ARG A 61 -8.76 -27.76 14.36
CA ARG A 61 -9.08 -29.17 14.06
C ARG A 61 -7.94 -30.07 14.50
#